data_AF-A0A530C411-F1
#
_entry.id   AF-A0A530C411-F1
#
_cell.length_a   1.000
_cell.length_b   1.000
_cell.length_c   1.000
_cell.angle_alpha   90.00
_cell.angle_beta   90.00
_cell.angle_gamma   90.00
#
_symmetry.space_group_name_H-M   'P 1'
#
loop_
_entity.id
_entity.type
_entity.pdbx_description
1 polymer ?
#
loop_
_entity_poly.entity_id
_entity_poly.type
_entity_poly.pdbx_seq_one_letter_code
_entity_poly.pdbx_strand_id
1 'polypeptide(L)'
;GFRLLAAMKGLRGTAFDLFGYTAERRMERQALREYEADLDLIAGALAPGRVEAATALASVPALIRGYGHVRQASAAKAAGERSRLIERLAQAPAEPTLRAAE
;
A
#
# COMPACT_ATOMS: atom_id res chain seq x y z
N GLY A 1 9.81 -31.20 -16.21
CA GLY A 1 8.82 -30.89 -15.15
C GLY A 1 9.45 -30.07 -14.04
N PHE A 2 8.71 -29.17 -13.41
CA PHE A 2 9.21 -28.20 -12.41
C PHE A 2 9.48 -28.78 -11.00
N ARG A 3 9.82 -30.08 -10.89
CA ARG A 3 9.98 -30.79 -9.60
C ARG A 3 11.07 -30.17 -8.71
N LEU A 4 12.18 -29.74 -9.31
CA LEU A 4 13.25 -29.05 -8.58
C LEU A 4 12.80 -27.67 -8.07
N LEU A 5 12.15 -26.86 -8.91
CA LEU A 5 11.62 -25.56 -8.50
C LEU A 5 10.55 -25.69 -7.40
N ALA A 6 9.75 -26.76 -7.44
CA ALA A 6 8.75 -27.04 -6.41
C ALA A 6 9.41 -27.35 -5.05
N ALA A 7 10.50 -28.14 -5.04
CA ALA A 7 11.28 -28.42 -3.83
C ALA A 7 11.92 -27.16 -3.23
N MET A 8 12.25 -26.17 -4.07
CA MET A 8 12.83 -24.89 -3.64
C MET A 8 11.81 -23.90 -3.06
N LYS A 9 10.52 -24.24 -2.95
CA LYS A 9 9.49 -23.35 -2.38
C LYS A 9 9.83 -22.88 -0.96
N GLY A 10 10.47 -23.75 -0.15
CA GLY A 10 10.87 -23.42 1.22
C GLY A 10 11.99 -22.38 1.32
N LEU A 11 12.72 -22.11 0.24
CA LEU A 11 13.75 -21.07 0.22
C LEU A 11 13.17 -19.66 0.16
N ARG A 12 11.89 -19.50 -0.22
CA ARG A 12 11.24 -18.20 -0.33
C ARG A 12 11.25 -17.47 1.01
N GLY A 13 11.62 -16.19 0.99
CA GLY A 13 11.76 -15.39 2.21
C GLY A 13 13.02 -15.68 3.05
N THR A 14 13.89 -16.60 2.62
CA THR A 14 15.20 -16.84 3.26
C THR A 14 16.32 -16.11 2.52
N ALA A 15 17.53 -16.10 3.08
CA ALA A 15 18.72 -15.60 2.39
C ALA A 15 19.03 -16.35 1.07
N PHE A 16 18.49 -17.56 0.88
CA PHE A 16 18.64 -18.35 -0.34
C PHE A 16 17.49 -18.13 -1.35
N ASP A 17 16.62 -17.15 -1.14
CA ASP A 17 15.58 -16.77 -2.10
C ASP A 17 16.18 -15.98 -3.28
N LEU A 18 16.71 -16.70 -4.28
CA LEU A 18 17.31 -16.08 -5.46
C LEU A 18 16.35 -15.12 -6.19
N PHE A 19 15.06 -15.47 -6.24
CA PHE A 19 14.03 -14.63 -6.86
C PHE A 19 13.71 -13.41 -6.00
N GLY A 20 13.86 -13.53 -4.68
CA GLY A 20 13.70 -12.45 -3.71
C GLY A 20 14.64 -11.27 -3.94
N TYR A 21 15.80 -11.47 -4.58
CA TYR A 21 16.75 -10.39 -4.86
C TYR A 21 16.43 -9.55 -6.09
N THR A 22 15.44 -9.95 -6.91
CA THR A 22 15.02 -9.18 -8.09
C THR A 22 14.46 -7.82 -7.68
N ALA A 23 14.61 -6.81 -8.54
CA ALA A 23 14.08 -5.47 -8.29
C ALA A 23 12.56 -5.49 -8.06
N GLU A 24 11.82 -6.29 -8.82
CA GLU A 24 10.37 -6.42 -8.69
C GLU A 24 9.98 -7.01 -7.33
N ARG A 25 10.64 -8.08 -6.87
CA ARG A 25 10.38 -8.65 -5.53
C ARG A 25 10.77 -7.72 -4.39
N ARG A 26 11.85 -6.93 -4.53
CA ARG A 26 12.22 -5.92 -3.53
C ARG A 26 11.16 -4.83 -3.43
N MET A 27 10.67 -4.34 -4.57
CA MET A 27 9.60 -3.36 -4.65
C MET A 27 8.30 -3.89 -4.03
N GLU A 28 7.90 -5.14 -4.31
CA GLU A 28 6.72 -5.76 -3.70
C GLU A 28 6.82 -5.82 -2.17
N ARG A 29 7.98 -6.24 -1.63
CA ARG A 29 8.18 -6.27 -0.18
C ARG A 29 8.21 -4.88 0.44
N GLN A 30 8.72 -3.89 -0.27
CA GLN A 30 8.67 -2.50 0.16
C GLN A 30 7.22 -2.01 0.22
N ALA A 31 6.43 -2.24 -0.83
CA ALA A 31 5.02 -1.87 -0.89
C ALA A 31 4.20 -2.54 0.24
N LEU A 32 4.52 -3.80 0.60
CA LEU A 32 3.89 -4.46 1.74
C LEU A 32 4.21 -3.75 3.06
N ARG A 33 5.49 -3.44 3.32
CA ARG A 33 5.90 -2.72 4.54
C ARG A 33 5.27 -1.32 4.63
N GLU A 34 5.20 -0.61 3.50
CA GLU A 34 4.53 0.69 3.43
C GLU A 34 3.05 0.57 3.75
N TYR A 35 2.38 -0.46 3.25
CA TYR A 35 0.98 -0.71 3.55
C TYR A 35 0.75 -1.04 5.03
N GLU A 36 1.59 -1.87 5.64
CA GLU A 36 1.53 -2.15 7.08
C GLU A 36 1.70 -0.86 7.90
N ALA A 37 2.67 -0.01 7.55
CA ALA A 37 2.86 1.29 8.19
C ALA A 37 1.67 2.25 7.97
N ASP A 38 1.03 2.20 6.80
CA ASP A 38 -0.19 2.98 6.54
C ASP A 38 -1.36 2.52 7.41
N LEU A 39 -1.49 1.20 7.64
CA LEU A 39 -2.52 0.67 8.53
C LEU A 39 -2.29 1.13 9.98
N ASP A 40 -1.04 1.16 10.46
CA ASP A 40 -0.69 1.69 11.77
C ASP A 40 -1.03 3.19 11.87
N LEU A 41 -0.71 3.96 10.83
CA LEU A 41 -1.06 5.38 10.75
C LEU A 41 -2.58 5.59 10.79
N ILE A 42 -3.33 4.80 10.02
CA ILE A 42 -4.79 4.84 10.01
C ILE A 42 -5.33 4.51 11.41
N ALA A 43 -4.84 3.46 12.06
CA ALA A 43 -5.27 3.06 13.38
C ALA A 43 -5.06 4.18 14.42
N GLY A 44 -3.95 4.92 14.32
CA GLY A 44 -3.66 6.06 15.22
C GLY A 44 -4.44 7.35 14.92
N ALA A 45 -4.86 7.56 13.67
CA ALA A 45 -5.49 8.80 13.23
C ALA A 45 -7.01 8.70 13.01
N LEU A 46 -7.61 7.51 13.14
CA LEU A 46 -9.00 7.27 12.78
C LEU A 46 -9.96 8.11 13.64
N ALA A 47 -10.80 8.90 12.97
CA ALA A 47 -11.82 9.74 13.57
C ALA A 47 -12.99 9.92 12.58
N PRO A 48 -14.20 10.32 13.03
CA PRO A 48 -15.37 10.44 12.15
C PRO A 48 -15.15 11.27 10.88
N GLY A 49 -14.40 12.38 10.94
CA GLY A 49 -14.09 13.21 9.77
C GLY A 49 -12.91 12.72 8.92
N ARG A 50 -12.32 11.56 9.22
CA ARG A 50 -11.14 11.00 8.55
C ARG A 50 -11.37 9.64 7.90
N VAL A 51 -12.56 9.06 8.08
CA VAL A 51 -12.88 7.72 7.58
C VAL A 51 -12.68 7.59 6.07
N GLU A 52 -13.05 8.63 5.30
CA GLU A 52 -12.89 8.62 3.84
C GLU A 52 -11.40 8.60 3.43
N ALA A 53 -10.58 9.45 4.05
CA ALA A 53 -9.14 9.51 3.78
C ALA A 53 -8.44 8.21 4.20
N ALA A 54 -8.81 7.64 5.35
CA ALA A 54 -8.30 6.36 5.84
C ALA A 54 -8.66 5.20 4.88
N THR A 55 -9.93 5.14 4.44
CA THR A 55 -10.39 4.10 3.51
C THR A 55 -9.69 4.20 2.15
N ALA A 56 -9.52 5.43 1.65
CA ALA A 56 -8.80 5.68 0.41
C ALA A 56 -7.32 5.26 0.54
N LEU A 57 -6.65 5.62 1.64
CA LEU A 57 -5.25 5.23 1.88
C LEU A 57 -5.11 3.70 1.94
N ALA A 58 -6.00 3.02 2.66
CA ALA A 58 -6.02 1.56 2.73
C ALA A 58 -6.26 0.87 1.36
N SER A 59 -6.85 1.59 0.40
CA SER A 59 -7.15 1.08 -0.94
C SER A 59 -6.00 1.27 -1.93
N VAL A 60 -4.95 2.03 -1.60
CA VAL A 60 -3.82 2.33 -2.50
C VAL A 60 -3.13 1.09 -3.08
N PRO A 61 -2.91 -0.02 -2.34
CA PRO A 61 -2.28 -1.21 -2.91
C PRO A 61 -3.04 -1.79 -4.11
N ALA A 62 -4.35 -1.58 -4.19
CA ALA A 62 -5.17 -2.04 -5.32
C ALA A 62 -4.84 -1.31 -6.63
N LEU A 63 -4.10 -0.20 -6.59
CA LEU A 63 -3.62 0.51 -7.77
C LEU A 63 -2.41 -0.18 -8.43
N ILE A 64 -1.65 -0.97 -7.67
CA ILE A 64 -0.45 -1.65 -8.16
C ILE A 64 -0.87 -2.92 -8.90
N ARG A 65 -0.93 -2.83 -10.25
CA ARG A 65 -1.40 -3.90 -11.14
C ARG A 65 -0.43 -4.15 -12.29
N GLY A 66 -0.60 -5.30 -12.95
CA GLY A 66 0.18 -5.69 -14.13
C GLY A 66 1.51 -6.37 -13.79
N TYR A 67 2.40 -6.48 -14.78
CA TYR A 67 3.71 -7.14 -14.68
C TYR A 67 4.80 -6.26 -15.29
N GLY A 68 6.04 -6.39 -14.81
CA GLY A 68 7.20 -5.71 -15.38
C GLY A 68 7.02 -4.18 -15.40
N HIS A 69 7.22 -3.56 -16.56
CA HIS A 69 7.14 -2.10 -16.71
C HIS A 69 5.76 -1.51 -16.35
N VAL A 70 4.67 -2.25 -16.60
CA VAL A 70 3.31 -1.81 -16.23
C VAL A 70 3.16 -1.73 -14.71
N ARG A 71 3.74 -2.70 -13.99
CA ARG A 71 3.74 -2.71 -12.52
C ARG A 71 4.59 -1.58 -11.95
N GLN A 72 5.74 -1.30 -12.55
CA GLN A 72 6.60 -0.19 -12.11
C GLN A 72 5.88 1.16 -12.29
N ALA A 73 5.24 1.37 -13.43
CA ALA A 73 4.48 2.59 -13.68
C ALA A 73 3.27 2.73 -12.75
N SER A 74 2.55 1.63 -12.45
CA SER A 74 1.44 1.65 -11.51
C SER A 74 1.88 1.86 -10.07
N ALA A 75 3.03 1.29 -9.67
CA ALA A 75 3.64 1.54 -8.36
C ALA A 75 4.04 3.01 -8.17
N ALA A 76 4.61 3.66 -9.19
CA ALA A 76 4.92 5.09 -9.12
C ALA A 76 3.67 5.95 -8.94
N LYS A 77 2.58 5.63 -9.64
CA LYS A 77 1.28 6.31 -9.46
C LYS A 77 0.71 6.07 -8.05
N ALA A 78 0.77 4.83 -7.57
CA ALA A 78 0.32 4.47 -6.23
C ALA A 78 1.09 5.23 -5.14
N ALA A 79 2.41 5.39 -5.29
CA ALA A 79 3.24 6.17 -4.37
C ALA A 79 2.82 7.65 -4.31
N GLY A 80 2.51 8.26 -5.46
CA GLY A 80 1.97 9.63 -5.50
C GLY A 80 0.62 9.75 -4.79
N GLU A 81 -0.28 8.81 -5.03
CA GLU A 81 -1.60 8.79 -4.39
C GLU A 81 -1.51 8.54 -2.88
N ARG A 82 -0.60 7.65 -2.46
CA ARG A 82 -0.27 7.40 -1.05
C ARG A 82 0.10 8.69 -0.33
N SER A 83 1.07 9.44 -0.86
CA SER A 83 1.53 10.70 -0.25
C SER A 83 0.38 11.71 -0.09
N ARG A 84 -0.42 11.89 -1.15
CA ARG A 84 -1.60 12.77 -1.13
C ARG A 84 -2.60 12.38 -0.05
N LEU A 85 -2.83 11.07 0.13
CA LEU A 85 -3.80 10.55 1.09
C LEU A 85 -3.28 10.60 2.53
N ILE A 86 -1.97 10.42 2.76
CA ILE A 86 -1.33 10.63 4.06
C ILE A 86 -1.49 12.11 4.48
N GLU A 87 -1.23 13.05 3.57
CA GLU A 87 -1.43 14.48 3.82
C GLU A 87 -2.90 14.78 4.17
N ARG A 88 -3.85 14.22 3.41
CA ARG A 88 -5.29 14.38 3.67
C ARG A 88 -5.69 13.79 5.04
N LEU A 89 -5.12 12.64 5.41
CA LEU A 89 -5.40 12.00 6.70
C LEU A 89 -4.85 12.83 7.88
N ALA A 90 -3.69 13.47 7.69
CA ALA A 90 -3.04 14.32 8.69
C ALA A 90 -3.77 15.66 8.92
N GLN A 91 -4.52 16.16 7.93
CA GLN A 91 -5.30 17.39 8.09
C GLN A 91 -6.37 17.25 9.18
N ALA A 92 -6.71 18.36 9.83
CA ALA A 92 -7.81 18.41 10.78
C ALA A 92 -9.13 18.03 10.06
N PRO A 93 -10.03 17.27 10.70
CA PRO A 93 -11.32 16.99 10.08
C PRO A 93 -12.02 18.34 9.89
N ALA A 94 -12.46 18.63 8.67
CA ALA A 94 -13.32 19.78 8.45
C ALA A 94 -14.53 19.64 9.38
N GLU A 95 -14.79 20.66 10.21
CA GLU A 95 -15.99 20.66 11.04
C GLU A 95 -17.18 20.37 10.14
N PRO A 96 -18.02 19.36 10.45
CA PRO A 96 -19.23 19.16 9.71
C PRO A 96 -20.06 20.42 9.91
N THR A 97 -20.12 21.27 8.89
CA THR A 97 -21.07 22.38 8.86
C THR A 97 -22.45 21.74 8.77
N LEU A 98 -23.00 21.36 9.92
CA LEU A 98 -24.42 21.08 10.07
C LEU A 98 -25.12 22.40 9.77
N ARG A 99 -25.36 22.67 8.49
CA ARG A 99 -26.31 23.70 8.09
C ARG A 99 -27.67 23.16 8.49
N ALA A 100 -28.11 23.51 9.70
CA ALA A 100 -29.51 23.52 10.04
C ALA A 100 -30.22 24.35 8.96
N ALA A 101 -30.97 23.67 8.10
CA ALA A 101 -31.96 24.30 7.27
C ALA A 101 -33.18 24.52 8.17
N GLU A 102 -33.42 25.78 8.55
CA GLU A 102 -34.75 26.27 8.91
C GLU A 102 -35.46 26.77 7.65
#